data_AF-A0A7S0C2V9-F1
#
_entry.id   AF-A0A7S0C2V9-F1
#
_cell.length_a   1.000
_cell.length_b   1.000
_cell.length_c   1.000
_cell.angle_alpha   90.00
_cell.angle_beta   90.00
_cell.angle_gamma   90.00
#
_symmetry.space_group_name_H-M   'P 1'
#
loop_
_entity.id
_entity.type
_entity.pdbx_description
1 polymer ?
#
loop_
_entity_poly.entity_id
_entity_poly.type
_entity_poly.pdbx_seq_one_letter_code
_entity_poly.pdbx_strand_id
1 'polypeptide(L)'
;RKLIDAHPDGLFHADHKSLTPLHVALMYDSYCPVDVIRLLLEEIELDCGAGHQGLKNIICGQSSMNKYSNDKGGCIRSSTILCGTENSPLAIFWETHSSKFSFLQDHIPEQEKQQSELWQKTVLLIRAAYHGSVIDTLPTGETFRLVHAAAGVGCPPAVMKFCIQLHPEQTCEVDIYGQMPLAIAMTASFMDNGEDDFVKFHEVGPPPSEITYSTDFSDLLMSSIQILLYCNPKAAGLVDHEGRLPLHIGLSSGKTWDVMTPIFKAEPRAVSIRDPKTLLFPFMIAAVGNKSRLDDEDDFFQDAKLATIFLALRENPSVCLVL
;
A
#
# COMPACT_ATOMS: atom_id res chain seq x y z
N ARG A 1 12.70 -23.19 14.54
CA ARG A 1 13.03 -24.18 13.48
C ARG A 1 12.49 -25.57 13.80
N LYS A 2 13.08 -26.36 14.71
CA LYS A 2 12.61 -27.73 15.03
C LYS A 2 11.09 -27.89 15.23
N LEU A 3 10.45 -26.92 15.90
CA LEU A 3 9.00 -26.95 16.11
C LEU A 3 8.20 -26.77 14.82
N ILE A 4 8.69 -25.90 13.92
CA ILE A 4 8.08 -25.66 12.61
C ILE A 4 8.27 -26.89 11.73
N ASP A 5 9.48 -27.47 11.71
CA ASP A 5 9.75 -28.69 10.93
C ASP A 5 8.91 -29.89 11.42
N ALA A 6 8.60 -29.96 12.72
CA ALA A 6 7.75 -31.01 13.29
C ALA A 6 6.26 -30.80 13.04
N HIS A 7 5.82 -29.54 12.88
CA HIS A 7 4.41 -29.16 12.75
C HIS A 7 4.22 -28.04 11.71
N PRO A 8 4.47 -28.31 10.41
CA PRO A 8 4.38 -27.29 9.37
C PRO A 8 2.97 -26.70 9.25
N ASP A 9 1.93 -27.53 9.38
CA ASP A 9 0.52 -27.10 9.37
C ASP A 9 0.18 -26.12 10.51
N GLY A 10 0.94 -26.17 11.61
CA GLY A 10 0.77 -25.30 12.77
C GLY A 10 0.98 -23.82 12.44
N LEU A 11 1.80 -23.51 11.42
CA LEU A 11 2.04 -22.13 10.96
C LEU A 11 0.78 -21.42 10.46
N PHE A 12 -0.19 -22.21 10.00
CA PHE A 12 -1.42 -21.71 9.38
C PHE A 12 -2.64 -21.94 10.25
N HIS A 13 -2.48 -22.63 11.38
CA HIS A 13 -3.58 -22.86 12.31
C HIS A 13 -3.89 -21.58 13.08
N ALA A 14 -4.98 -20.93 12.68
CA ALA A 14 -5.48 -19.75 13.35
C ALA A 14 -6.15 -20.15 14.68
N ASP A 15 -6.01 -19.31 15.70
CA ASP A 15 -6.69 -19.52 16.98
C ASP A 15 -8.21 -19.21 16.89
N HIS A 16 -8.91 -19.25 18.02
CA HIS A 16 -10.34 -18.92 18.09
C HIS A 16 -10.68 -17.47 17.70
N LYS A 17 -9.67 -16.59 17.58
CA LYS A 17 -9.78 -15.21 17.10
C LYS A 17 -9.33 -15.08 15.65
N SER A 18 -9.09 -16.19 14.96
CA SER A 18 -8.52 -16.23 13.61
C SER A 18 -7.09 -15.66 13.52
N LEU A 19 -6.33 -15.66 14.62
CA LEU A 19 -4.94 -15.21 14.64
C LEU A 19 -4.00 -16.38 14.40
N THR A 20 -3.23 -16.31 13.32
CA THR A 20 -2.13 -17.26 13.05
C THR A 20 -0.94 -17.00 13.99
N PRO A 21 0.00 -17.95 14.11
CA PRO A 21 1.25 -17.74 14.86
C PRO A 21 2.00 -16.47 14.48
N LEU A 22 1.96 -16.05 13.20
CA LEU A 22 2.58 -14.79 12.77
C LEU A 22 1.88 -13.57 13.40
N HIS A 23 0.55 -13.54 13.45
CA HIS A 23 -0.18 -12.45 14.12
C HIS A 23 0.20 -12.38 15.60
N VAL A 24 0.20 -13.53 16.28
CA VAL A 24 0.56 -13.61 17.69
C VAL A 24 1.99 -13.13 17.92
N ALA A 25 2.95 -13.56 17.09
CA ALA A 25 4.33 -13.11 17.15
C ALA A 25 4.47 -11.58 17.02
N LEU A 26 3.69 -10.97 16.12
CA LEU A 26 3.71 -9.53 15.87
C LEU A 26 3.03 -8.70 16.95
N MET A 27 2.06 -9.25 17.67
CA MET A 27 1.40 -8.56 18.79
C MET A 27 2.30 -8.42 20.02
N TYR A 28 3.26 -9.34 20.23
CA TYR A 28 4.13 -9.37 21.40
C TYR A 28 5.54 -8.84 21.11
N ASP A 29 5.62 -7.59 20.66
CA ASP A 29 6.85 -6.94 20.19
C ASP A 29 8.03 -7.03 21.18
N SER A 30 7.82 -6.87 22.48
CA SER A 30 8.91 -6.96 23.47
C SER A 30 9.41 -8.39 23.75
N TYR A 31 8.71 -9.43 23.26
CA TYR A 31 8.98 -10.83 23.63
C TYR A 31 9.30 -11.72 22.45
N CYS A 32 8.97 -11.30 21.22
CA CYS A 32 9.22 -12.10 20.02
C CYS A 32 10.42 -11.55 19.24
N PRO A 33 11.58 -12.24 19.25
CA PRO A 33 12.76 -11.81 18.49
C PRO A 33 12.47 -11.70 16.99
N VAL A 34 13.15 -10.76 16.32
CA VAL A 34 13.11 -10.60 14.84
C VAL A 34 13.36 -11.93 14.11
N ASP A 35 14.28 -12.75 14.62
CA ASP A 35 14.61 -14.05 14.01
C ASP A 35 13.44 -15.04 14.02
N VAL A 36 12.54 -14.95 15.01
CA VAL A 36 11.33 -15.78 15.03
C VAL A 36 10.38 -15.33 13.93
N ILE A 37 10.19 -14.02 13.76
CA ILE A 37 9.35 -13.48 12.68
C ILE A 37 9.95 -13.82 11.31
N ARG A 38 11.28 -13.71 11.16
CA ARG A 38 12.00 -14.12 9.94
C ARG A 38 11.75 -15.59 9.63
N LEU A 39 11.96 -16.48 10.61
CA LEU A 39 11.71 -17.91 10.44
C LEU A 39 10.26 -18.22 10.09
N LEU A 40 9.28 -17.51 10.65
CA LEU A 40 7.87 -17.69 10.30
C LEU A 40 7.59 -17.26 8.86
N LEU A 41 8.16 -16.13 8.41
CA LEU A 41 7.99 -15.62 7.05
C LEU A 41 8.68 -16.50 6.01
N GLU A 42 9.91 -16.96 6.26
CA GLU A 42 10.65 -17.88 5.37
C GLU A 42 9.83 -19.15 5.07
N GLU A 43 9.13 -19.68 6.06
CA GLU A 43 8.35 -20.91 5.91
C GLU A 43 7.01 -20.67 5.20
N ILE A 44 6.42 -19.48 5.35
CA ILE A 44 5.23 -19.08 4.59
C ILE A 44 5.57 -18.92 3.08
N GLU A 45 6.78 -18.50 2.74
CA GLU A 45 7.23 -18.31 1.35
C GLU A 45 7.36 -19.62 0.58
N LEU A 46 7.92 -20.65 1.22
CA LEU A 46 8.19 -21.94 0.58
C LEU A 46 6.91 -22.62 0.04
N ASP A 47 5.77 -22.38 0.66
CA ASP A 47 4.51 -23.04 0.30
C ASP A 47 3.76 -22.34 -0.85
N CYS A 48 4.03 -21.04 -1.06
CA CYS A 48 3.38 -20.25 -2.12
C CYS A 48 3.80 -20.69 -3.54
N GLY A 49 4.98 -21.32 -3.68
CA GLY A 49 5.49 -21.84 -4.95
C GLY A 49 4.84 -23.14 -5.42
N ALA A 50 4.11 -23.87 -4.55
CA ALA A 50 3.68 -25.24 -4.79
C ALA A 50 2.20 -25.41 -5.21
N GLY A 51 1.51 -24.35 -5.65
CA GLY A 51 0.18 -24.48 -6.26
C GLY A 51 -1.00 -24.77 -5.32
N HIS A 52 -0.87 -24.52 -4.01
CA HIS A 52 -1.94 -24.75 -3.05
C HIS A 52 -2.89 -23.54 -2.93
N GLN A 53 -4.00 -23.59 -3.66
CA GLN A 53 -5.07 -22.57 -3.64
C GLN A 53 -5.70 -22.37 -2.23
N GLY A 54 -5.60 -23.36 -1.34
CA GLY A 54 -6.26 -23.36 -0.03
C GLY A 54 -5.66 -22.38 1.00
N LEU A 55 -4.34 -22.16 0.96
CA LEU A 55 -3.63 -21.28 1.91
C LEU A 55 -3.98 -19.80 1.73
N LYS A 56 -4.35 -19.41 0.51
CA LYS A 56 -4.77 -18.04 0.16
C LYS A 56 -6.06 -17.62 0.88
N ASN A 57 -6.92 -18.57 1.23
CA ASN A 57 -8.20 -18.28 1.87
C ASN A 57 -8.08 -18.10 3.40
N ILE A 58 -7.11 -18.76 4.02
CA ILE A 58 -6.95 -18.76 5.49
C ILE A 58 -6.38 -17.42 5.97
N ILE A 59 -5.41 -16.84 5.24
CA ILE A 59 -4.72 -15.64 5.71
C ILE A 59 -5.41 -14.35 5.23
N CYS A 60 -6.12 -14.38 4.11
CA CYS A 60 -6.91 -13.25 3.63
C CYS A 60 -8.30 -13.14 4.31
N GLY A 61 -8.58 -13.91 5.37
CA GLY A 61 -9.88 -13.91 6.06
C GLY A 61 -11.08 -14.27 5.17
N GLN A 62 -10.88 -14.81 3.98
CA GLN A 62 -11.95 -15.16 3.06
C GLN A 62 -12.55 -16.50 3.46
N SER A 63 -13.49 -16.45 4.41
CA SER A 63 -14.31 -17.60 4.79
C SER A 63 -15.26 -17.97 3.65
N SER A 64 -14.93 -19.04 2.93
CA SER A 64 -15.82 -19.83 2.06
C SER A 64 -16.76 -19.09 1.10
N MET A 65 -16.25 -18.47 0.02
CA MET A 65 -17.00 -18.32 -1.25
C MET A 65 -16.02 -18.11 -2.41
N ASN A 66 -15.63 -19.19 -3.11
CA ASN A 66 -15.36 -19.18 -4.56
C ASN A 66 -14.94 -20.58 -5.03
N LYS A 67 -15.86 -21.32 -5.65
CA LYS A 67 -15.60 -22.61 -6.31
C LYS A 67 -15.50 -22.53 -7.83
N TYR A 68 -15.55 -21.34 -8.44
CA TYR A 68 -15.53 -21.22 -9.90
C TYR A 68 -14.72 -20.01 -10.36
N SER A 69 -13.40 -20.16 -10.44
CA SER A 69 -12.59 -19.37 -11.37
C SER A 69 -11.55 -20.31 -11.97
N ASN A 70 -11.79 -20.69 -13.23
CA ASN A 70 -10.98 -21.61 -14.01
C ASN A 70 -10.20 -20.80 -15.06
N ASP A 71 -9.60 -19.69 -14.63
CA ASP A 71 -8.81 -18.85 -15.52
C ASP A 71 -7.31 -18.97 -15.23
N LYS A 72 -6.54 -19.02 -16.32
CA LYS A 72 -5.20 -19.58 -16.37
C LYS A 72 -4.17 -18.67 -15.68
N GLY A 73 -3.51 -19.19 -14.63
CA GLY A 73 -2.10 -18.91 -14.36
C GLY A 73 -1.73 -17.61 -13.63
N GLY A 74 -2.66 -16.93 -12.95
CA GLY A 74 -2.33 -15.80 -12.07
C GLY A 74 -1.82 -16.27 -10.70
N CYS A 75 -0.51 -16.28 -10.49
CA CYS A 75 0.07 -16.46 -9.16
C CYS A 75 -0.34 -15.27 -8.27
N ILE A 76 -1.31 -15.48 -7.37
CA ILE A 76 -1.62 -14.53 -6.30
C ILE A 76 -0.34 -14.41 -5.46
N ARG A 77 0.29 -13.23 -5.52
CA ARG A 77 1.56 -12.92 -4.86
C ARG A 77 1.38 -12.95 -3.33
N SER A 78 2.41 -13.35 -2.58
CA SER A 78 2.42 -13.30 -1.10
C SER A 78 2.08 -11.93 -0.53
N SER A 79 2.16 -10.86 -1.34
CA SER A 79 1.72 -9.51 -1.00
C SER A 79 0.25 -9.43 -0.56
N THR A 80 -0.63 -10.27 -1.10
CA THR A 80 -2.07 -10.26 -0.74
C THR A 80 -2.32 -10.78 0.68
N ILE A 81 -1.51 -11.75 1.13
CA ILE A 81 -1.61 -12.39 2.44
C ILE A 81 -1.27 -11.40 3.56
N LEU A 82 -0.24 -10.57 3.34
CA LEU A 82 0.23 -9.65 4.37
C LEU A 82 -0.53 -8.32 4.37
N CYS A 83 -1.13 -7.86 3.27
CA CYS A 83 -1.62 -6.47 3.17
C CYS A 83 -3.09 -6.34 2.77
N GLY A 84 -3.81 -7.45 2.59
CA GLY A 84 -5.10 -7.46 1.88
C GLY A 84 -6.35 -7.21 2.72
N THR A 85 -6.26 -7.23 4.05
CA THR A 85 -7.43 -7.10 4.94
C THR A 85 -7.07 -6.40 6.25
N GLU A 86 -8.06 -5.83 6.93
CA GLU A 86 -7.93 -5.26 8.28
C GLU A 86 -7.36 -6.25 9.30
N ASN A 87 -7.61 -7.56 9.10
CA ASN A 87 -7.08 -8.63 9.95
C ASN A 87 -5.75 -9.22 9.45
N SER A 88 -5.08 -8.59 8.47
CA SER A 88 -3.80 -9.11 8.00
C SER A 88 -2.71 -8.93 9.06
N PRO A 89 -1.65 -9.77 9.08
CA PRO A 89 -0.58 -9.65 10.07
C PRO A 89 0.04 -8.25 10.09
N LEU A 90 0.16 -7.62 8.92
CA LEU A 90 0.72 -6.29 8.77
C LEU A 90 -0.27 -5.21 9.27
N ALA A 91 -1.57 -5.35 8.98
CA ALA A 91 -2.61 -4.48 9.53
C ALA A 91 -2.61 -4.45 11.06
N ILE A 92 -2.65 -5.63 11.70
CA ILE A 92 -2.59 -5.74 13.16
C ILE A 92 -1.28 -5.17 13.70
N PHE A 93 -0.16 -5.43 13.02
CA PHE A 93 1.13 -4.89 13.42
C PHE A 93 1.14 -3.35 13.39
N TRP A 94 0.62 -2.74 12.33
CA TRP A 94 0.54 -1.27 12.24
C TRP A 94 -0.39 -0.67 13.29
N GLU A 95 -1.56 -1.26 13.51
CA GLU A 95 -2.50 -0.77 14.52
C GLU A 95 -1.86 -0.78 15.91
N THR A 96 -1.24 -1.92 16.26
CA THR A 96 -0.59 -2.12 17.57
C THR A 96 0.60 -1.17 17.81
N HIS A 97 1.29 -0.76 16.74
CA HIS A 97 2.57 -0.03 16.84
C HIS A 97 2.52 1.42 16.31
N SER A 98 1.39 1.88 15.80
CA SER A 98 1.20 3.21 15.21
C SER A 98 1.72 4.35 16.10
N SER A 99 1.35 4.34 17.39
CA SER A 99 1.78 5.34 18.37
C SER A 99 3.29 5.36 18.61
N LYS A 100 3.95 4.20 18.55
CA LYS A 100 5.40 4.11 18.70
C LYS A 100 6.12 4.75 17.50
N PHE A 101 5.60 4.62 16.27
CA PHE A 101 6.21 5.24 15.10
C PHE A 101 6.20 6.76 15.16
N SER A 102 5.12 7.37 15.65
CA SER A 102 5.07 8.82 15.88
C SER A 102 6.16 9.26 16.87
N PHE A 103 6.35 8.49 17.95
CA PHE A 103 7.41 8.77 18.91
C PHE A 103 8.82 8.61 18.30
N LEU A 104 9.04 7.54 17.51
CA LEU A 104 10.30 7.28 16.83
C LEU A 104 10.68 8.43 15.89
N GLN A 105 9.71 8.99 15.17
CA GLN A 105 9.95 10.09 14.23
C GLN A 105 10.63 11.27 14.92
N ASP A 106 10.15 11.64 16.11
CA ASP A 106 10.52 12.88 16.79
C ASP A 106 11.79 12.80 17.66
N HIS A 107 12.14 11.62 18.21
CA HIS A 107 13.06 11.58 19.37
C HIS A 107 14.32 10.71 19.24
N ILE A 108 14.48 9.88 18.21
CA ILE A 108 15.61 8.92 18.17
C ILE A 108 16.71 9.33 17.16
N PRO A 109 18.00 9.30 17.54
CA PRO A 109 19.11 9.44 16.60
C PRO A 109 19.08 8.37 15.50
N GLU A 110 19.47 8.73 14.28
CA GLU A 110 19.40 7.87 13.08
C GLU A 110 20.08 6.49 13.24
N GLN A 111 21.16 6.42 14.03
CA GLN A 111 21.86 5.15 14.31
C GLN A 111 21.10 4.23 15.28
N GLU A 112 20.42 4.76 16.30
CA GLU A 112 19.63 3.95 17.24
C GLU A 112 18.31 3.50 16.59
N LYS A 113 17.77 4.31 15.67
CA LYS A 113 16.59 3.97 14.85
C LYS A 113 16.77 2.68 14.07
N GLN A 114 17.92 2.52 13.39
CA GLN A 114 18.24 1.31 12.63
C GLN A 114 18.42 0.06 13.52
N GLN A 115 18.74 0.26 14.80
CA GLN A 115 18.96 -0.83 15.76
C GLN A 115 17.71 -1.20 16.56
N SER A 116 16.62 -0.42 16.49
CA SER A 116 15.40 -0.79 17.19
C SER A 116 14.82 -2.08 16.60
N GLU A 117 14.56 -3.04 17.47
CA GLU A 117 14.03 -4.34 17.08
C GLU A 117 12.70 -4.20 16.32
N LEU A 118 11.85 -3.26 16.76
CA LEU A 118 10.59 -2.91 16.09
C LEU A 118 10.80 -2.47 14.63
N TRP A 119 11.82 -1.67 14.36
CA TRP A 119 12.12 -1.22 13.00
C TRP A 119 12.59 -2.38 12.12
N GLN A 120 13.42 -3.28 12.65
CA GLN A 120 13.85 -4.47 11.93
C GLN A 120 12.67 -5.37 11.56
N LYS A 121 11.70 -5.55 12.46
CA LYS A 121 10.44 -6.25 12.18
C LYS A 121 9.64 -5.54 11.08
N THR A 122 9.55 -4.21 11.15
CA THR A 122 8.84 -3.40 10.16
C THR A 122 9.43 -3.55 8.77
N VAL A 123 10.76 -3.41 8.64
CA VAL A 123 11.47 -3.58 7.36
C VAL A 123 11.28 -4.99 6.82
N LEU A 124 11.38 -6.00 7.70
CA LEU A 124 11.19 -7.40 7.33
C LEU A 124 9.77 -7.67 6.81
N LEU A 125 8.75 -7.12 7.46
CA LEU A 125 7.36 -7.25 7.02
C LEU A 125 7.10 -6.52 5.72
N ILE A 126 7.60 -5.29 5.56
CA ILE A 126 7.49 -4.53 4.30
C ILE A 126 8.15 -5.32 3.16
N ARG A 127 9.33 -5.93 3.42
CA ARG A 127 10.04 -6.73 2.43
C ARG A 127 9.26 -7.99 2.04
N ALA A 128 8.81 -8.76 3.02
CA ALA A 128 8.00 -9.96 2.81
C ALA A 128 6.72 -9.63 2.05
N ALA A 129 6.06 -8.54 2.43
CA ALA A 129 4.84 -8.07 1.79
C ALA A 129 5.08 -7.63 0.34
N TYR A 130 6.14 -6.88 0.06
CA TYR A 130 6.36 -6.33 -1.27
C TYR A 130 6.91 -7.37 -2.25
N HIS A 131 7.93 -8.12 -1.86
CA HIS A 131 8.60 -9.08 -2.74
C HIS A 131 8.04 -10.51 -2.65
N GLY A 132 7.26 -10.80 -1.60
CA GLY A 132 6.99 -12.18 -1.23
C GLY A 132 8.26 -12.93 -0.83
N SER A 133 9.30 -12.21 -0.40
CA SER A 133 10.50 -12.80 0.18
C SER A 133 11.09 -11.98 1.34
N VAL A 134 11.71 -12.64 2.31
CA VAL A 134 12.54 -12.02 3.37
C VAL A 134 14.03 -12.08 3.10
N ILE A 135 14.46 -12.84 2.09
CA ILE A 135 15.86 -13.03 1.74
C ILE A 135 16.50 -11.68 1.37
N ASP A 136 17.69 -11.40 1.92
CA ASP A 136 18.40 -10.12 1.73
C ASP A 136 18.81 -9.87 0.27
N THR A 137 19.10 -10.93 -0.48
CA THR A 137 19.37 -10.86 -1.92
C THR A 137 18.15 -11.33 -2.69
N LEU A 138 17.50 -10.41 -3.39
CA LEU A 138 16.37 -10.75 -4.23
C LEU A 138 16.85 -11.67 -5.36
N PRO A 139 16.07 -12.70 -5.75
CA PRO A 139 16.49 -13.69 -6.77
C PRO A 139 16.93 -13.08 -8.11
N THR A 140 16.45 -11.87 -8.40
CA THR A 140 16.69 -11.11 -9.63
C THR A 140 17.96 -10.26 -9.59
N GLY A 141 18.69 -10.23 -8.47
CA GLY A 141 19.80 -9.29 -8.25
C GLY A 141 19.34 -7.86 -7.97
N GLU A 142 18.04 -7.67 -7.73
CA GLU A 142 17.46 -6.37 -7.38
C GLU A 142 17.97 -5.90 -6.01
N THR A 143 18.21 -4.59 -5.92
CA THR A 143 18.45 -3.92 -4.64
C THR A 143 17.11 -3.63 -3.97
N PHE A 144 16.95 -4.05 -2.72
CA PHE A 144 15.79 -3.72 -1.92
C PHE A 144 15.72 -2.20 -1.69
N ARG A 145 14.65 -1.56 -2.18
CA ARG A 145 14.37 -0.14 -2.00
C ARG A 145 13.19 0.00 -1.04
N LEU A 146 13.50 0.43 0.18
CA LEU A 146 12.52 0.49 1.25
C LEU A 146 11.35 1.43 0.93
N VAL A 147 11.60 2.59 0.31
CA VAL A 147 10.55 3.57 -0.01
C VAL A 147 9.61 3.03 -1.09
N HIS A 148 10.14 2.37 -2.12
CA HIS A 148 9.34 1.68 -3.15
C HIS A 148 8.48 0.58 -2.53
N ALA A 149 9.06 -0.26 -1.67
CA ALA A 149 8.35 -1.35 -1.02
C ALA A 149 7.24 -0.82 -0.08
N ALA A 150 7.55 0.18 0.74
CA ALA A 150 6.59 0.85 1.61
C ALA A 150 5.41 1.44 0.81
N ALA A 151 5.69 2.02 -0.36
CA ALA A 151 4.70 2.58 -1.26
C ALA A 151 3.81 1.52 -1.89
N GLY A 152 4.37 0.35 -2.24
CA GLY A 152 3.61 -0.76 -2.82
C GLY A 152 2.74 -1.50 -1.82
N VAL A 153 3.18 -1.53 -0.56
CA VAL A 153 2.48 -2.22 0.54
C VAL A 153 1.36 -1.37 1.14
N GLY A 154 1.47 -0.03 1.05
CA GLY A 154 0.48 0.87 1.66
C GLY A 154 0.69 1.06 3.13
N CYS A 155 1.95 1.23 3.53
CA CYS A 155 2.24 1.44 4.94
C CYS A 155 1.56 2.73 5.46
N PRO A 156 1.28 2.80 6.78
CA PRO A 156 0.76 4.00 7.40
C PRO A 156 1.61 5.24 7.10
N PRO A 157 1.00 6.45 7.08
CA PRO A 157 1.71 7.71 6.85
C PRO A 157 2.98 7.90 7.68
N ALA A 158 2.93 7.56 8.98
CA ALA A 158 4.08 7.67 9.87
C ALA A 158 5.24 6.76 9.43
N VAL A 159 4.95 5.53 9.02
CA VAL A 159 5.95 4.58 8.51
C VAL A 159 6.51 5.07 7.18
N MET A 160 5.67 5.60 6.28
CA MET A 160 6.11 6.17 5.01
C MET A 160 7.07 7.35 5.22
N LYS A 161 6.69 8.33 6.06
CA LYS A 161 7.55 9.47 6.41
C LYS A 161 8.89 8.99 6.96
N PHE A 162 8.86 8.00 7.84
CA PHE A 162 10.06 7.42 8.43
C PHE A 162 10.95 6.73 7.39
N CYS A 163 10.38 5.96 6.46
CA CYS A 163 11.13 5.35 5.35
C CYS A 163 11.83 6.41 4.50
N ILE A 164 11.15 7.51 4.19
CA ILE A 164 11.70 8.62 3.40
C ILE A 164 12.77 9.39 4.17
N GLN A 165 12.61 9.57 5.48
CA GLN A 165 13.64 10.20 6.32
C GLN A 165 14.95 9.39 6.30
N LEU A 166 14.87 8.06 6.31
CA LEU A 166 16.03 7.18 6.27
C LEU A 166 16.66 7.04 4.87
N HIS A 167 15.84 7.15 3.82
CA HIS A 167 16.26 6.95 2.43
C HIS A 167 15.67 8.01 1.49
N PRO A 168 15.99 9.31 1.69
CA PRO A 168 15.41 10.39 0.90
C PRO A 168 15.75 10.28 -0.58
N GLU A 169 16.93 9.72 -0.92
CA GLU A 169 17.36 9.46 -2.29
C GLU A 169 16.39 8.58 -3.07
N GLN A 170 15.75 7.60 -2.41
CA GLN A 170 14.84 6.65 -3.05
C GLN A 170 13.54 7.30 -3.54
N THR A 171 13.19 8.50 -3.06
CA THR A 171 12.04 9.27 -3.58
C THR A 171 12.22 9.72 -5.04
N CYS A 172 13.46 9.74 -5.51
CA CYS A 172 13.84 10.13 -6.87
C CYS A 172 14.34 8.95 -7.70
N GLU A 173 14.58 7.79 -7.09
CA GLU A 173 15.07 6.61 -7.78
C GLU A 173 13.95 5.87 -8.51
N VAL A 174 14.30 5.32 -9.67
CA VAL A 174 13.48 4.35 -10.38
C VAL A 174 13.93 2.95 -10.02
N ASP A 175 12.97 2.03 -9.89
CA ASP A 175 13.27 0.61 -9.78
C ASP A 175 13.65 0.00 -11.14
N ILE A 176 13.80 -1.32 -11.20
CA ILE A 176 14.14 -2.04 -12.44
C ILE A 176 13.05 -1.98 -13.52
N TYR A 177 11.82 -1.64 -13.14
CA TYR A 177 10.68 -1.44 -14.04
C TYR A 177 10.53 0.04 -14.45
N GLY A 178 11.46 0.90 -14.03
CA GLY A 178 11.38 2.33 -14.30
C GLY A 178 10.38 3.06 -13.42
N GLN A 179 9.89 2.41 -12.37
CA GLN A 179 8.84 2.95 -11.53
C GLN A 179 9.43 3.67 -10.33
N MET A 180 8.96 4.89 -10.12
CA MET A 180 9.20 5.63 -8.89
C MET A 180 8.25 5.16 -7.78
N PRO A 181 8.55 5.45 -6.50
CA PRO A 181 7.64 5.08 -5.41
C PRO A 181 6.22 5.63 -5.59
N LEU A 182 6.08 6.85 -6.16
CA LEU A 182 4.77 7.44 -6.45
C LEU A 182 3.96 6.61 -7.45
N ALA A 183 4.60 6.12 -8.52
CA ALA A 183 3.93 5.27 -9.51
C ALA A 183 3.52 3.92 -8.89
N ILE A 184 4.37 3.36 -8.03
CA ILE A 184 4.05 2.12 -7.29
C ILE A 184 2.86 2.33 -6.36
N ALA A 185 2.81 3.43 -5.60
CA ALA A 185 1.65 3.77 -4.76
C ALA A 185 0.34 3.88 -5.54
N MET A 186 0.39 4.28 -6.83
CA MET A 186 -0.78 4.30 -7.71
C MET A 186 -1.27 2.91 -8.11
N THR A 187 -0.37 1.94 -8.23
CA THR A 187 -0.72 0.55 -8.54
C THR A 187 -1.27 -0.20 -7.33
N ALA A 188 -0.81 0.16 -6.14
CA ALA A 188 -1.14 -0.55 -4.93
C ALA A 188 -2.65 -0.51 -4.66
N SER A 189 -3.25 -1.68 -4.49
CA SER A 189 -4.68 -1.81 -4.20
C SER A 189 -4.91 -1.55 -2.71
N PHE A 190 -4.85 -0.28 -2.31
CA PHE A 190 -5.34 0.10 -0.99
C PHE A 190 -6.84 -0.14 -0.99
N MET A 191 -7.30 -0.91 0.00
CA MET A 191 -8.63 -0.66 0.52
C MET A 191 -8.56 0.77 1.01
N ASP A 192 -9.04 1.69 0.18
CA ASP A 192 -9.36 3.04 0.61
C ASP A 192 -10.47 2.80 1.63
N ASN A 193 -10.07 2.56 2.88
CA ASN A 193 -10.99 2.38 4.00
C ASN A 193 -11.73 3.71 4.03
N GLY A 194 -12.90 3.72 3.37
CA GLY A 194 -13.58 4.94 3.01
C GLY A 194 -13.60 5.89 4.19
N GLU A 195 -13.41 7.18 3.91
CA GLU A 195 -13.32 8.25 4.91
C GLU A 195 -14.48 8.25 5.94
N ASP A 196 -15.53 7.46 5.74
CA ASP A 196 -16.69 7.29 6.61
C ASP A 196 -16.37 6.91 8.07
N ASP A 197 -15.24 6.25 8.36
CA ASP A 197 -14.89 5.96 9.76
C ASP A 197 -13.98 7.02 10.42
N PHE A 198 -13.23 7.80 9.65
CA PHE A 198 -12.40 8.86 10.23
C PHE A 198 -13.12 10.21 10.34
N VAL A 199 -14.11 10.48 9.46
CA VAL A 199 -14.86 11.76 9.46
C VAL A 199 -15.87 11.87 10.63
N LYS A 200 -16.19 10.78 11.34
CA LYS A 200 -17.07 10.83 12.53
C LYS A 200 -16.47 11.54 13.74
N PHE A 201 -15.17 11.86 13.75
CA PHE A 201 -14.58 12.68 14.81
C PHE A 201 -14.89 14.17 14.70
N HIS A 202 -15.44 14.65 13.58
CA HIS A 202 -15.75 16.07 13.38
C HIS A 202 -17.12 16.53 13.91
N GLU A 203 -17.97 15.64 14.42
CA GLU A 203 -19.24 16.03 15.07
C GLU A 203 -19.13 16.21 16.59
N VAL A 204 -17.97 15.96 17.21
CA VAL A 204 -17.77 16.09 18.67
C VAL A 204 -17.45 17.54 19.05
N GLY A 205 -18.39 18.46 18.83
CA GLY A 205 -18.42 19.80 19.42
C GLY A 205 -17.23 20.73 19.11
N PRO A 206 -17.36 22.04 19.34
CA PRO A 206 -16.22 22.95 19.24
C PRO A 206 -15.14 22.54 20.25
N PRO A 207 -13.86 22.45 19.84
CA PRO A 207 -12.79 22.11 20.76
C PRO A 207 -12.73 23.13 21.91
N PRO A 208 -12.42 22.69 23.15
CA PRO A 208 -12.23 23.60 24.27
C PRO A 208 -11.20 24.66 23.89
N SER A 209 -11.58 25.92 24.06
CA SER A 209 -10.98 27.13 23.47
C SER A 209 -9.56 27.50 23.91
N GLU A 210 -8.78 26.58 24.50
CA GLU A 210 -7.50 26.92 25.13
C GLU A 210 -6.37 25.91 24.94
N ILE A 211 -6.36 25.10 23.88
CA ILE A 211 -5.17 24.31 23.53
C ILE A 211 -4.63 24.67 22.15
N THR A 212 -3.68 25.62 22.14
CA THR A 212 -2.86 25.97 20.99
C THR A 212 -1.78 24.90 20.78
N TYR A 213 -2.15 23.72 20.28
CA TYR A 213 -1.17 22.81 19.68
C TYR A 213 -0.76 23.40 18.32
N SER A 214 0.44 23.98 18.27
CA SER A 214 1.02 24.67 17.11
C SER A 214 1.60 23.72 16.04
N THR A 215 1.42 22.42 16.17
CA THR A 215 1.78 21.44 15.14
C THR A 215 0.52 21.08 14.37
N ASP A 216 0.51 21.55 13.14
CA ASP A 216 -0.52 21.40 12.12
C ASP A 216 -1.09 19.97 12.09
N PHE A 217 -2.32 19.78 12.58
CA PHE A 217 -3.03 18.49 12.54
C PHE A 217 -3.15 17.94 11.11
N SER A 218 -3.01 18.82 10.11
CA SER A 218 -2.93 18.50 8.69
C SER A 218 -1.80 17.52 8.34
N ASP A 219 -0.68 17.51 9.09
CA ASP A 219 0.44 16.62 8.83
C ASP A 219 0.10 15.14 9.13
N LEU A 220 -0.82 14.87 10.06
CA LEU A 220 -1.21 13.50 10.43
C LEU A 220 -2.15 12.85 9.42
N LEU A 221 -2.82 13.67 8.59
CA LEU A 221 -3.84 13.23 7.63
C LEU A 221 -3.30 13.02 6.21
N MET A 222 -1.98 13.18 6.00
CA MET A 222 -1.40 12.98 4.68
C MET A 222 -1.37 11.50 4.31
N SER A 223 -2.01 11.14 3.21
CA SER A 223 -1.83 9.84 2.56
C SER A 223 -0.37 9.64 2.10
N SER A 224 0.04 8.38 1.92
CA SER A 224 1.38 8.05 1.39
C SER A 224 1.66 8.72 0.04
N ILE A 225 0.63 8.95 -0.79
CA ILE A 225 0.72 9.64 -2.08
C ILE A 225 1.03 11.12 -1.87
N GLN A 226 0.33 11.78 -0.95
CA GLN A 226 0.59 13.18 -0.59
C GLN A 226 1.99 13.34 0.02
N ILE A 227 2.43 12.40 0.86
CA ILE A 227 3.77 12.41 1.44
C ILE A 227 4.83 12.33 0.33
N LEU A 228 4.69 11.37 -0.58
CA LEU A 228 5.62 11.21 -1.70
C LEU A 228 5.66 12.45 -2.61
N LEU A 229 4.50 13.04 -2.91
CA LEU A 229 4.41 14.27 -3.69
C LEU A 229 5.00 15.48 -2.97
N TYR A 230 4.82 15.58 -1.65
CA TYR A 230 5.42 16.64 -0.86
C TYR A 230 6.95 16.58 -0.93
N CYS A 231 7.52 15.37 -0.82
CA CYS A 231 8.96 15.17 -0.92
C CYS A 231 9.50 15.36 -2.35
N ASN A 232 8.75 14.94 -3.37
CA ASN A 232 9.15 15.07 -4.77
C ASN A 232 7.96 15.39 -5.70
N PRO A 233 7.57 16.67 -5.84
CA PRO A 233 6.46 17.06 -6.69
C PRO A 233 6.67 16.73 -8.17
N LYS A 234 7.93 16.71 -8.63
CA LYS A 234 8.27 16.42 -10.03
C LYS A 234 7.97 14.97 -10.41
N ALA A 235 7.88 14.06 -9.44
CA ALA A 235 7.53 12.66 -9.68
C ALA A 235 6.17 12.51 -10.39
N ALA A 236 5.24 13.45 -10.22
CA ALA A 236 3.94 13.43 -10.90
C ALA A 236 4.05 13.51 -12.44
N GLY A 237 5.12 14.12 -12.96
CA GLY A 237 5.38 14.28 -14.38
C GLY A 237 6.40 13.31 -14.97
N LEU A 238 6.92 12.37 -14.18
CA LEU A 238 7.90 11.38 -14.64
C LEU A 238 7.18 10.12 -15.12
N VAL A 239 7.63 9.61 -16.26
CA VAL A 239 7.04 8.41 -16.89
C VAL A 239 7.79 7.15 -16.48
N ASP A 240 7.08 6.02 -16.42
CA ASP A 240 7.71 4.70 -16.25
C ASP A 240 8.34 4.18 -17.57
N HIS A 241 8.86 2.95 -17.57
CA HIS A 241 9.42 2.31 -18.78
C HIS A 241 8.38 2.08 -19.88
N GLU A 242 7.08 2.04 -19.57
CA GLU A 242 5.99 1.99 -20.57
C GLU A 242 5.62 3.40 -21.09
N GLY A 243 6.30 4.45 -20.63
CA GLY A 243 6.00 5.84 -20.96
C GLY A 243 4.76 6.39 -20.23
N ARG A 244 4.27 5.70 -19.21
CA ARG A 244 3.02 6.06 -18.52
C ARG A 244 3.31 6.98 -17.34
N LEU A 245 2.50 8.02 -17.20
CA LEU A 245 2.52 8.91 -16.04
C LEU A 245 1.80 8.26 -14.85
N PRO A 246 2.13 8.65 -13.60
CA PRO A 246 1.41 8.24 -12.40
C PRO A 246 -0.10 8.44 -12.51
N LEU A 247 -0.54 9.53 -13.18
CA LEU A 247 -1.94 9.78 -13.46
C LEU A 247 -2.60 8.65 -14.26
N HIS A 248 -1.96 8.16 -15.33
CA HIS A 248 -2.49 7.06 -16.15
C HIS A 248 -2.60 5.77 -15.32
N ILE A 249 -1.56 5.51 -14.52
CA ILE A 249 -1.48 4.33 -13.66
C ILE A 249 -2.62 4.36 -12.63
N GLY A 250 -2.78 5.46 -11.88
CA GLY A 250 -3.81 5.59 -10.85
C GLY A 250 -5.23 5.44 -11.40
N LEU A 251 -5.52 6.07 -12.55
CA LEU A 251 -6.83 5.94 -13.19
C LEU A 251 -7.10 4.53 -13.71
N SER A 252 -6.08 3.86 -14.26
CA SER A 252 -6.21 2.47 -14.70
C SER A 252 -6.41 1.50 -13.53
N SER A 253 -5.81 1.82 -12.37
CA SER A 253 -6.01 1.09 -11.11
C SER A 253 -7.37 1.37 -10.47
N GLY A 254 -8.15 2.33 -10.98
CA GLY A 254 -9.46 2.71 -10.44
C GLY A 254 -9.39 3.55 -9.16
N LYS A 255 -8.33 4.34 -8.97
CA LYS A 255 -8.23 5.29 -7.85
C LYS A 255 -9.30 6.38 -7.96
N THR A 256 -9.83 6.79 -6.81
CA THR A 256 -10.83 7.85 -6.68
C THR A 256 -10.22 9.23 -6.94
N TRP A 257 -11.06 10.21 -7.26
CA TRP A 257 -10.61 11.58 -7.52
C TRP A 257 -9.89 12.21 -6.33
N ASP A 258 -10.32 11.94 -5.10
CA ASP A 258 -9.70 12.53 -3.90
C ASP A 258 -8.24 12.10 -3.76
N VAL A 259 -7.98 10.82 -4.01
CA VAL A 259 -6.62 10.25 -4.07
C VAL A 259 -5.81 10.83 -5.24
N MET A 260 -6.45 11.10 -6.39
CA MET A 260 -5.78 11.61 -7.59
C MET A 260 -5.57 13.13 -7.59
N THR A 261 -6.33 13.87 -6.79
CA THR A 261 -6.31 15.35 -6.74
C THR A 261 -4.90 15.91 -6.49
N PRO A 262 -4.10 15.40 -5.54
CA PRO A 262 -2.73 15.86 -5.32
C PRO A 262 -1.84 15.71 -6.56
N ILE A 263 -1.99 14.63 -7.33
CA ILE A 263 -1.21 14.37 -8.56
C ILE A 263 -1.58 15.37 -9.64
N PHE A 264 -2.89 15.62 -9.80
CA PHE A 264 -3.38 16.61 -10.76
C PHE A 264 -2.79 18.00 -10.46
N LYS A 265 -2.82 18.41 -9.18
CA LYS A 265 -2.27 19.70 -8.76
C LYS A 265 -0.76 19.80 -8.98
N ALA A 266 -0.04 18.70 -8.82
CA ALA A 266 1.41 18.65 -9.00
C ALA A 266 1.82 18.70 -10.49
N GLU A 267 1.09 18.05 -11.39
CA GLU A 267 1.35 18.10 -12.84
C GLU A 267 0.05 18.23 -13.67
N PRO A 268 -0.49 19.45 -13.80
CA PRO A 268 -1.76 19.68 -14.50
C PRO A 268 -1.72 19.33 -15.99
N ARG A 269 -0.54 19.33 -16.63
CA ARG A 269 -0.44 19.03 -18.08
C ARG A 269 -0.68 17.55 -18.38
N ALA A 270 -0.54 16.68 -17.37
CA ALA A 270 -0.75 15.24 -17.51
C ALA A 270 -2.13 14.90 -18.09
N VAL A 271 -3.15 15.74 -17.86
CA VAL A 271 -4.53 15.50 -18.35
C VAL A 271 -4.70 15.66 -19.85
N SER A 272 -3.75 16.33 -20.49
CA SER A 272 -3.71 16.51 -21.95
C SER A 272 -2.71 15.56 -22.62
N ILE A 273 -2.05 14.68 -21.85
CA ILE A 273 -1.13 13.67 -22.38
C ILE A 273 -1.92 12.37 -22.56
N ARG A 274 -1.79 11.75 -23.73
CA ARG A 274 -2.39 10.43 -23.97
C ARG A 274 -1.52 9.36 -23.32
N ASP A 275 -2.15 8.36 -22.73
CA ASP A 275 -1.47 7.17 -22.24
C ASP A 275 -0.86 6.40 -23.42
N PRO A 276 0.46 6.19 -23.49
CA PRO A 276 1.08 5.54 -24.65
C PRO A 276 0.57 4.11 -24.92
N LYS A 277 0.09 3.43 -23.88
CA LYS A 277 -0.41 2.05 -23.96
C LYS A 277 -1.82 1.96 -24.56
N THR A 278 -2.73 2.81 -24.08
CA THR A 278 -4.15 2.77 -24.47
C THR A 278 -4.50 3.79 -25.56
N LEU A 279 -3.62 4.78 -25.79
CA LEU A 279 -3.84 5.95 -26.63
C LEU A 279 -5.03 6.82 -26.20
N LEU A 280 -5.51 6.62 -24.97
CA LEU A 280 -6.62 7.33 -24.37
C LEU A 280 -6.11 8.52 -23.54
N PHE A 281 -6.92 9.56 -23.46
CA PHE A 281 -6.71 10.62 -22.47
C PHE A 281 -7.13 10.16 -21.06
N PRO A 282 -6.61 10.77 -19.99
CA PRO A 282 -6.95 10.42 -18.61
C PRO A 282 -8.45 10.30 -18.32
N PHE A 283 -9.28 11.25 -18.74
CA PHE A 283 -10.73 11.17 -18.53
C PHE A 283 -11.38 9.96 -19.25
N MET A 284 -10.82 9.53 -20.39
CA MET A 284 -11.28 8.33 -21.11
C MET A 284 -10.85 7.05 -20.39
N ILE A 285 -9.64 7.02 -19.82
CA ILE A 285 -9.16 5.89 -19.00
C ILE A 285 -10.07 5.71 -17.78
N ALA A 286 -10.41 6.81 -17.11
CA ALA A 286 -11.36 6.83 -16.00
C ALA A 286 -12.74 6.28 -16.41
N ALA A 287 -13.20 6.62 -17.62
CA ALA A 287 -14.48 6.15 -18.16
C ALA A 287 -14.50 4.67 -18.53
N VAL A 288 -13.39 4.13 -19.07
CA VAL A 288 -13.29 2.70 -19.38
C VAL A 288 -13.38 1.87 -18.10
N GLY A 289 -12.75 2.35 -17.02
CA GLY A 289 -12.75 1.71 -15.71
C GLY A 289 -12.10 0.31 -15.71
N ASN A 290 -11.79 -0.18 -14.51
CA ASN A 290 -11.32 -1.56 -14.37
C ASN A 290 -12.54 -2.49 -14.30
N LYS A 291 -12.83 -3.21 -15.40
CA LYS A 291 -14.00 -4.11 -15.50
C LYS A 291 -13.95 -5.31 -14.54
N SER A 292 -12.80 -5.59 -13.94
CA SER A 292 -12.57 -6.79 -13.12
C SER A 292 -13.29 -6.80 -11.77
N ARG A 293 -14.16 -5.83 -11.47
CA ARG A 293 -14.88 -5.70 -10.19
C ARG A 293 -16.41 -5.65 -10.35
N LEU A 294 -16.95 -5.86 -11.56
CA LEU A 294 -18.36 -5.63 -11.86
C LEU A 294 -19.27 -6.85 -11.62
N ASP A 295 -18.77 -7.92 -10.99
CA ASP A 295 -19.61 -9.07 -10.68
C ASP A 295 -20.48 -8.84 -9.42
N ASP A 296 -20.21 -7.76 -8.66
CA ASP A 296 -21.01 -7.32 -7.52
C ASP A 296 -21.73 -6.01 -7.92
N GLU A 297 -23.07 -6.05 -8.05
CA GLU A 297 -23.92 -4.93 -8.46
C GLU A 297 -24.04 -3.82 -7.38
N ASP A 298 -22.91 -3.27 -6.94
CA ASP A 298 -22.91 -2.10 -6.06
C ASP A 298 -22.94 -0.82 -6.90
N ASP A 299 -24.15 -0.31 -7.14
CA ASP A 299 -24.45 0.97 -7.84
C ASP A 299 -23.59 2.15 -7.35
N PHE A 300 -23.14 2.14 -6.08
CA PHE A 300 -22.33 3.19 -5.47
C PHE A 300 -21.00 3.45 -6.18
N PHE A 301 -20.37 2.41 -6.76
CA PHE A 301 -19.08 2.57 -7.44
C PHE A 301 -19.17 3.33 -8.77
N GLN A 302 -20.35 3.43 -9.35
CA GLN A 302 -20.55 4.11 -10.63
C GLN A 302 -20.47 5.63 -10.48
N ASP A 303 -20.96 6.17 -9.36
CA ASP A 303 -20.96 7.60 -9.08
C ASP A 303 -19.55 8.16 -8.86
N ALA A 304 -18.69 7.45 -8.13
CA ALA A 304 -17.30 7.86 -7.90
C ALA A 304 -16.49 7.93 -9.22
N LYS A 305 -16.76 7.01 -10.16
CA LYS A 305 -16.15 7.04 -11.50
C LYS A 305 -16.61 8.24 -12.31
N LEU A 306 -17.92 8.51 -12.33
CA LEU A 306 -18.48 9.66 -13.02
C LEU A 306 -17.95 10.97 -12.43
N ALA A 307 -17.81 11.07 -11.10
CA ALA A 307 -17.19 12.21 -10.44
C ALA A 307 -15.75 12.41 -10.91
N THR A 308 -14.96 11.35 -10.98
CA THR A 308 -13.56 11.40 -11.45
C THR A 308 -13.46 11.91 -12.89
N ILE A 309 -14.34 11.45 -13.79
CA ILE A 309 -14.39 11.92 -15.19
C ILE A 309 -14.79 13.39 -15.24
N PHE A 310 -15.87 13.77 -14.56
CA PHE A 310 -16.39 15.13 -14.56
C PHE A 310 -15.36 16.12 -14.03
N LEU A 311 -14.69 15.78 -12.92
CA LEU A 311 -13.70 16.64 -12.29
C LEU A 311 -12.44 16.75 -13.16
N ALA A 312 -11.97 15.64 -13.77
CA ALA A 312 -10.86 15.70 -14.74
C ALA A 312 -11.15 16.63 -15.92
N LEU A 313 -12.37 16.61 -16.46
CA LEU A 313 -12.79 17.50 -17.55
C LEU A 313 -12.94 18.95 -17.08
N ARG A 314 -13.44 19.18 -15.85
CA ARG A 314 -13.61 20.51 -15.27
C ARG A 314 -12.29 21.24 -15.10
N GLU A 315 -11.26 20.52 -14.67
CA GLU A 315 -9.95 21.14 -14.44
C GLU A 315 -9.22 21.50 -15.75
N ASN A 316 -9.53 20.83 -16.87
CA ASN A 316 -9.01 21.24 -18.18
C ASN A 316 -10.04 21.06 -19.31
N PRO A 317 -10.95 22.03 -19.48
CA PRO A 317 -11.99 21.96 -20.50
C PRO A 317 -11.47 21.95 -21.94
N SER A 318 -10.21 22.38 -22.16
CA SER A 318 -9.61 22.42 -23.49
C SER A 318 -9.41 21.03 -24.09
N VAL A 319 -9.34 19.99 -23.25
CA VAL A 319 -9.23 18.60 -23.71
C VAL A 319 -10.47 18.18 -24.51
N CYS A 320 -11.65 18.73 -24.21
CA CYS A 320 -12.87 18.49 -24.98
C CYS A 320 -12.82 19.09 -26.39
N LEU A 321 -11.98 20.11 -26.63
CA LEU A 321 -11.86 20.76 -27.94
C LEU A 321 -10.96 19.99 -28.91
N VAL A 322 -10.22 19.01 -28.40
CA VAL A 322 -9.28 18.18 -29.19
C VAL A 322 -9.95 16.89 -29.70
N LEU A 323 -11.17 16.61 -29.26
CA LEU A 323 -12.01 15.49 -29.74
C LEU A 323 -12.80 15.89 -30.98
#